data_AF-A0A7S0SLY0-F1
#
_entry.id   AF-A0A7S0SLY0-F1
#
_cell.length_a   1.000
_cell.length_b   1.000
_cell.length_c   1.000
_cell.angle_alpha   90.00
_cell.angle_beta   90.00
_cell.angle_gamma   90.00
#
_symmetry.space_group_name_H-M   'P 1'
#
loop_
_entity.id
_entity.type
_entity.pdbx_description
1 polymer ?
#
loop_
_entity_poly.entity_id
_entity_poly.type
_entity_poly.pdbx_seq_one_letter_code
_entity_poly.pdbx_strand_id
1 'polypeptide(L)'
;LAAQAGGAEFITLHARTRAQGYSGRAQWADIALAVEILDIPVVGNGDVTSPGRAAELVLETGCAGLMVGRGAVQDPLLFRRIAAALGGPDGGAQYRRSVSAMASRRGEPEPGGGSREGSHHGYTVNGGGLGTEWWELSREEEAKEVVLFLRRFAAEVFTASDEPAAGKQRRRVRPEAAENFQLGKLKQVCKYLFASNQSLAAHITRVLGTTLADGTPQGLLDDVEDLVMRQWGVPEDVLVDAFSMRTSYADGVAEEEKRGRLATRGVGKDIVRL
;
A
#
# COMPACT_ATOMS: atom_id res chain seq x y z
N LEU A 1 8.76 -25.92 -0.73
CA LEU A 1 8.49 -27.36 -0.87
C LEU A 1 7.31 -27.85 -0.02
N ALA A 2 7.36 -27.80 1.32
CA ALA A 2 6.24 -28.31 2.15
C ALA A 2 4.87 -27.68 1.85
N ALA A 3 4.81 -26.36 1.61
CA ALA A 3 3.57 -25.68 1.21
C ALA A 3 2.99 -26.26 -0.11
N GLN A 4 3.83 -26.49 -1.12
CA GLN A 4 3.45 -27.11 -2.38
C GLN A 4 2.96 -28.56 -2.19
N ALA A 5 3.72 -29.36 -1.42
CA ALA A 5 3.32 -30.74 -1.11
C ALA A 5 2.01 -30.81 -0.31
N GLY A 6 1.72 -29.77 0.48
CA GLY A 6 0.45 -29.60 1.19
C GLY A 6 -0.71 -29.09 0.33
N GLY A 7 -0.51 -28.91 -0.98
CA GLY A 7 -1.57 -28.51 -1.92
C GLY A 7 -1.77 -27.00 -2.06
N ALA A 8 -0.80 -26.16 -1.66
CA ALA A 8 -0.89 -24.73 -1.94
C ALA A 8 -0.93 -24.47 -3.45
N GLU A 9 -1.88 -23.66 -3.91
CA GLU A 9 -2.03 -23.30 -5.33
C GLU A 9 -1.00 -22.25 -5.78
N PHE A 10 -0.57 -21.39 -4.86
CA PHE A 10 0.47 -20.39 -5.04
C PHE A 10 1.08 -20.05 -3.67
N ILE A 11 2.23 -19.38 -3.66
CA ILE A 11 2.78 -18.76 -2.45
C ILE A 11 3.03 -17.28 -2.66
N THR A 12 2.89 -16.49 -1.59
CA THR A 12 3.45 -15.14 -1.55
C THR A 12 4.65 -15.13 -0.62
N LEU A 13 5.79 -14.63 -1.11
CA LEU A 13 7.01 -14.51 -0.33
C LEU A 13 7.34 -13.04 -0.11
N HIS A 14 7.25 -12.59 1.15
CA HIS A 14 7.89 -11.34 1.56
C HIS A 14 9.38 -11.59 1.67
N ALA A 15 10.17 -10.89 0.86
CA ALA A 15 11.62 -11.05 0.79
C ALA A 15 12.35 -10.41 1.99
N ARG A 16 11.85 -10.67 3.20
CA ARG A 16 12.48 -10.31 4.47
C ARG A 16 12.25 -11.42 5.48
N THR A 17 13.24 -11.61 6.33
CA THR A 17 13.09 -12.46 7.51
C THR A 17 12.20 -11.79 8.55
N ARG A 18 11.60 -12.61 9.42
CA ARG A 18 10.84 -12.12 10.57
C ARG A 18 11.66 -11.18 11.47
N ALA A 19 12.97 -11.43 11.61
CA ALA A 19 13.86 -10.63 12.45
C ALA A 19 14.15 -9.24 11.85
N GLN A 20 14.21 -9.13 10.52
CA GLN A 20 14.39 -7.85 9.84
C GLN A 20 13.15 -6.95 9.96
N GLY A 21 11.95 -7.54 10.00
CA GLY A 21 10.70 -6.77 10.00
C GLY A 21 10.62 -5.86 8.78
N TYR A 22 10.72 -4.54 8.98
CA TYR A 22 10.75 -3.56 7.90
C TYR A 22 12.13 -2.95 7.62
N SER A 23 13.13 -3.27 8.44
CA SER A 23 14.48 -2.73 8.29
C SER A 23 15.19 -3.31 7.07
N GLY A 24 16.12 -2.53 6.53
CA GLY A 24 16.94 -2.94 5.40
C GLY A 24 16.12 -3.09 4.11
N ARG A 25 16.71 -3.76 3.12
CA ARG A 25 16.09 -3.96 1.79
C ARG A 25 15.53 -5.37 1.66
N ALA A 26 14.43 -5.50 0.93
CA ALA A 26 13.91 -6.80 0.54
C ALA A 26 14.92 -7.54 -0.36
N GLN A 27 15.23 -8.80 -0.05
CA GLN A 27 16.20 -9.64 -0.76
C GLN A 27 15.51 -10.44 -1.88
N TRP A 28 15.31 -9.81 -3.04
CA TRP A 28 14.54 -10.41 -4.14
C TRP A 28 15.19 -11.65 -4.79
N ALA A 29 16.49 -11.89 -4.54
CA ALA A 29 17.15 -13.15 -4.88
C ALA A 29 16.46 -14.38 -4.25
N ASP A 30 15.88 -14.23 -3.05
CA ASP A 30 15.13 -15.33 -2.41
C ASP A 30 13.83 -15.65 -3.15
N ILE A 31 13.22 -14.64 -3.78
CA ILE A 31 12.03 -14.81 -4.63
C ILE A 31 12.43 -15.52 -5.93
N ALA A 32 13.53 -15.11 -6.57
CA ALA A 32 14.04 -15.79 -7.76
C ALA A 32 14.34 -17.27 -7.49
N LEU A 33 15.01 -17.57 -6.36
CA LEU A 33 15.25 -18.95 -5.94
C LEU A 33 13.93 -19.70 -5.71
N ALA A 34 12.94 -19.08 -5.05
CA ALA A 34 11.64 -19.70 -4.85
C ALA A 34 10.92 -20.01 -6.18
N VAL A 35 11.03 -19.12 -7.17
CA VAL A 35 10.50 -19.34 -8.53
C VAL A 35 11.20 -20.52 -9.22
N GLU A 36 12.52 -20.67 -9.04
CA GLU A 36 13.29 -21.77 -9.63
C GLU A 36 12.92 -23.14 -9.06
N ILE A 37 12.68 -23.23 -7.74
CA ILE A 37 12.51 -24.52 -7.04
C ILE A 37 11.05 -24.97 -6.86
N LEU A 38 10.07 -24.14 -7.21
CA LEU A 38 8.63 -24.45 -7.02
C LEU A 38 7.91 -24.64 -8.35
N ASP A 39 7.04 -25.63 -8.40
CA ASP A 39 6.15 -25.91 -9.54
C ASP A 39 4.83 -25.09 -9.46
N ILE A 40 4.66 -24.35 -8.37
CA ILE A 40 3.51 -23.47 -8.12
C ILE A 40 3.92 -22.00 -8.25
N PRO A 41 3.01 -21.12 -8.72
CA PRO A 41 3.27 -19.69 -8.84
C PRO A 41 3.76 -19.04 -7.55
N VAL A 42 4.78 -18.18 -7.69
CA VAL A 42 5.34 -17.37 -6.60
C VAL A 42 4.97 -15.91 -6.84
N VAL A 43 4.32 -15.30 -5.85
CA VAL A 43 4.04 -13.87 -5.78
C VAL A 43 5.13 -13.20 -4.94
N GLY A 44 5.86 -12.26 -5.54
CA GLY A 44 6.90 -11.50 -4.86
C GLY A 44 6.33 -10.36 -4.02
N ASN A 45 6.89 -10.13 -2.84
CA ASN A 45 6.51 -9.03 -1.96
C ASN A 45 7.73 -8.37 -1.31
N GLY A 46 7.67 -7.04 -1.19
CA GLY A 46 8.64 -6.22 -0.47
C GLY A 46 9.22 -5.10 -1.33
N ASP A 47 9.10 -3.86 -0.85
CA ASP A 47 9.70 -2.67 -1.47
C ASP A 47 9.32 -2.45 -2.95
N VAL A 48 8.10 -2.86 -3.32
CA VAL A 48 7.46 -2.49 -4.58
C VAL A 48 6.87 -1.09 -4.40
N THR A 49 7.61 -0.07 -4.81
CA THR A 49 7.30 1.35 -4.51
C THR A 49 7.05 2.19 -5.74
N SER A 50 7.44 1.72 -6.92
CA SER A 50 7.24 2.44 -8.18
C SER A 50 7.01 1.49 -9.34
N PRO A 51 6.43 1.98 -10.46
CA PRO A 51 6.21 1.18 -11.66
C PRO A 51 7.50 0.62 -12.26
N GLY A 52 8.55 1.44 -12.33
CA GLY A 52 9.86 1.03 -12.82
C GLY A 52 10.45 -0.09 -11.97
N ARG A 53 10.45 0.09 -10.64
CA ARG A 53 10.93 -0.95 -9.73
C ARG A 53 10.11 -2.24 -9.83
N ALA A 54 8.79 -2.14 -9.96
CA ALA A 54 7.93 -3.30 -10.16
C ALA A 54 8.29 -4.08 -11.44
N ALA A 55 8.52 -3.38 -12.56
CA ALA A 55 8.91 -4.00 -13.82
C ALA A 55 10.27 -4.70 -13.72
N GLU A 56 11.27 -4.05 -13.12
CA GLU A 56 12.58 -4.65 -12.87
C GLU A 56 12.47 -5.94 -12.04
N LEU A 57 11.69 -5.92 -10.95
CA LEU A 57 11.55 -7.05 -10.04
C LEU A 57 10.90 -8.26 -10.69
N VAL A 58 9.90 -8.03 -11.54
CA VAL A 58 9.26 -9.10 -12.32
C VAL A 58 10.24 -9.69 -13.32
N LEU A 59 11.02 -8.85 -14.01
CA LEU A 59 12.03 -9.31 -14.97
C LEU A 59 13.18 -10.06 -14.29
N GLU A 60 13.65 -9.57 -13.15
CA GLU A 60 14.76 -10.14 -12.38
C GLU A 60 14.41 -11.52 -11.82
N THR A 61 13.19 -11.68 -11.31
CA THR A 61 12.82 -12.89 -10.55
C THR A 61 11.96 -13.87 -11.33
N GLY A 62 11.30 -13.44 -12.41
CA GLY A 62 10.30 -14.24 -13.11
C GLY A 62 9.06 -14.56 -12.27
N CYS A 63 8.83 -13.85 -11.15
CA CYS A 63 7.69 -14.12 -10.29
C CYS A 63 6.36 -13.98 -11.04
N ALA A 64 5.38 -14.78 -10.64
CA ALA A 64 4.05 -14.82 -11.26
C ALA A 64 3.22 -13.56 -11.00
N GLY A 65 3.53 -12.85 -9.92
CA GLY A 65 2.84 -11.63 -9.54
C GLY A 65 3.55 -10.83 -8.46
N LEU A 66 3.04 -9.63 -8.20
CA LEU A 66 3.52 -8.76 -7.13
C LEU A 66 2.40 -8.55 -6.10
N MET A 67 2.74 -8.64 -4.82
CA MET A 67 1.90 -8.13 -3.75
C MET A 67 2.48 -6.80 -3.27
N VAL A 68 1.65 -5.76 -3.26
CA VAL A 68 2.02 -4.40 -2.87
C VAL A 68 1.36 -4.05 -1.54
N GLY A 69 2.17 -3.65 -0.56
CA GLY A 69 1.70 -3.21 0.75
C GLY A 69 1.74 -1.69 0.85
N ARG A 70 2.76 -1.17 1.55
CA ARG A 70 2.95 0.27 1.84
C ARG A 70 2.88 1.17 0.60
N GLY A 71 3.41 0.70 -0.54
CA GLY A 71 3.38 1.45 -1.81
C GLY A 71 1.95 1.81 -2.25
N ALA A 72 0.97 0.94 -2.01
CA ALA A 72 -0.42 1.19 -2.40
C ALA A 72 -1.08 2.32 -1.58
N VAL A 73 -0.60 2.57 -0.36
CA VAL A 73 -1.09 3.68 0.48
C VAL A 73 -0.37 4.98 0.14
N GLN A 74 0.91 4.88 -0.20
CA GLN A 74 1.75 6.02 -0.61
C GLN A 74 1.33 6.56 -1.98
N ASP A 75 0.85 5.68 -2.85
CA ASP A 75 0.31 6.03 -4.15
C ASP A 75 -0.91 5.14 -4.46
N PRO A 76 -2.14 5.65 -4.25
CA PRO A 76 -3.37 4.91 -4.55
C PRO A 76 -3.49 4.46 -6.01
N LEU A 77 -2.74 5.10 -6.93
CA LEU A 77 -2.72 4.79 -8.36
C LEU A 77 -1.58 3.83 -8.75
N LEU A 78 -0.79 3.35 -7.79
CA LEU A 78 0.41 2.55 -8.06
C LEU A 78 0.10 1.29 -8.87
N PHE A 79 -1.00 0.58 -8.58
CA PHE A 79 -1.39 -0.60 -9.35
C PHE A 79 -1.66 -0.29 -10.82
N ARG A 80 -2.33 0.85 -11.10
CA ARG A 80 -2.60 1.31 -12.47
C ARG A 80 -1.31 1.61 -13.20
N ARG A 81 -0.38 2.30 -12.54
CA ARG A 81 0.91 2.66 -13.11
C ARG A 81 1.83 1.45 -13.31
N ILE A 82 1.84 0.50 -12.38
CA ILE A 82 2.55 -0.79 -12.54
C ILE A 82 1.99 -1.54 -13.75
N ALA A 83 0.67 -1.63 -13.87
CA ALA A 83 0.04 -2.29 -15.01
C ALA A 83 0.40 -1.60 -16.35
N ALA A 84 0.43 -0.26 -16.38
CA ALA A 84 0.90 0.49 -17.54
C ALA A 84 2.37 0.20 -17.87
N ALA A 85 3.26 0.19 -16.87
CA ALA A 85 4.69 -0.10 -17.03
C ALA A 85 4.97 -1.53 -17.50
N LEU A 86 4.11 -2.48 -17.12
CA LEU A 86 4.14 -3.87 -17.63
C LEU A 86 3.46 -4.02 -19.00
N GLY A 87 3.08 -2.91 -19.65
CA GLY A 87 2.58 -2.85 -21.02
C GLY A 87 1.06 -2.96 -21.19
N GLY A 88 0.27 -2.73 -20.13
CA GLY A 88 -1.18 -2.62 -20.24
C GLY A 88 -1.90 -3.93 -20.65
N PRO A 89 -3.06 -3.87 -21.34
CA PRO A 89 -3.84 -5.03 -21.75
C PRO A 89 -3.09 -5.97 -22.71
N ASP A 90 -2.00 -5.50 -23.33
CA ASP A 90 -1.29 -6.23 -24.38
C ASP A 90 0.11 -6.69 -23.95
N GLY A 91 0.87 -5.90 -23.19
CA GLY A 91 2.25 -6.21 -22.81
C GLY A 91 2.45 -7.17 -21.62
N GLY A 92 1.40 -7.41 -20.83
CA GLY A 92 1.44 -8.33 -19.70
C GLY A 92 1.32 -9.82 -20.05
N ALA A 93 1.64 -10.27 -21.28
CA ALA A 93 1.36 -11.64 -21.71
C ALA A 93 1.99 -12.72 -20.80
N GLN A 94 3.15 -12.46 -20.20
CA GLN A 94 3.78 -13.34 -19.22
C GLN A 94 3.07 -13.31 -17.86
N TYR A 95 2.70 -12.13 -17.37
CA TYR A 95 1.93 -11.93 -16.13
C TYR A 95 0.54 -12.56 -16.22
N ARG A 96 -0.18 -12.32 -17.33
CA ARG A 96 -1.50 -12.91 -17.60
C ARG A 96 -1.45 -14.43 -17.68
N ARG A 97 -0.44 -15.02 -18.34
CA ARG A 97 -0.26 -16.48 -18.34
C ARG A 97 -0.10 -17.04 -16.93
N SER A 98 0.66 -16.38 -16.08
CA SER A 98 0.87 -16.83 -14.70
C SER A 98 -0.37 -16.64 -13.81
N VAL A 99 -1.11 -15.54 -13.97
CA VAL A 99 -2.37 -15.29 -13.25
C VAL A 99 -3.50 -16.19 -13.74
N SER A 100 -3.64 -16.38 -15.05
CA SER A 100 -4.57 -17.35 -15.63
C SER A 100 -4.21 -18.78 -15.20
N ALA A 101 -2.93 -19.14 -15.14
CA ALA A 101 -2.52 -20.44 -14.60
C ALA A 101 -2.86 -20.62 -13.10
N MET A 102 -2.87 -19.55 -12.31
CA MET A 102 -3.40 -19.58 -10.94
C MET A 102 -4.93 -19.77 -10.93
N ALA A 103 -5.66 -19.07 -11.81
CA ALA A 103 -7.12 -19.14 -11.89
C ALA A 103 -7.64 -20.49 -12.43
N SER A 104 -7.03 -21.04 -13.48
CA SER A 104 -7.44 -22.30 -14.11
C SER A 104 -7.26 -23.52 -13.20
N ARG A 105 -6.35 -23.45 -12.20
CA ARG A 105 -6.17 -24.52 -11.19
C ARG A 105 -7.33 -24.61 -10.20
N ARG A 106 -8.20 -23.60 -10.12
CA ARG A 106 -9.41 -23.57 -9.28
C ARG A 106 -10.62 -24.28 -9.89
N GLY A 107 -10.54 -24.75 -11.13
CA GLY A 107 -11.69 -25.31 -11.85
C GLY A 107 -12.77 -24.26 -12.15
N GLU A 108 -12.43 -22.97 -12.10
CA GLU A 108 -13.33 -21.93 -12.57
C GLU A 108 -13.36 -21.90 -14.10
N PRO A 109 -14.55 -21.79 -14.72
CA PRO A 109 -14.65 -21.75 -16.16
C PRO A 109 -13.92 -20.53 -16.70
N GLU A 110 -13.26 -20.69 -17.86
CA GLU A 110 -12.81 -19.58 -18.71
C GLU A 110 -13.90 -18.48 -18.72
N PRO A 111 -13.53 -17.19 -18.64
CA PRO A 111 -14.51 -16.10 -18.59
C PRO A 111 -15.26 -16.00 -19.92
N GLY A 112 -16.30 -16.82 -20.05
CA GLY A 112 -17.33 -16.67 -21.05
C GLY A 112 -18.13 -15.42 -20.74
N GLY A 113 -18.28 -14.56 -21.73
CA GLY A 113 -19.03 -13.30 -21.64
C GLY A 113 -20.42 -13.52 -21.05
N GLY A 114 -20.58 -13.17 -19.78
CA GLY A 114 -21.82 -13.32 -19.03
C GLY A 114 -21.76 -12.46 -17.78
N SER A 115 -22.41 -11.30 -17.84
CA SER A 115 -22.54 -10.34 -16.74
C SER A 115 -23.29 -10.94 -15.56
N ARG A 116 -22.60 -11.16 -14.44
CA ARG A 116 -23.20 -11.20 -13.11
C ARG A 116 -22.29 -10.47 -12.13
N GLU A 117 -22.76 -9.31 -11.66
CA GLU A 117 -22.14 -8.54 -10.58
C GLU A 117 -22.22 -9.33 -9.27
N GLY A 118 -21.05 -9.69 -8.74
CA GLY A 118 -20.89 -10.28 -7.42
C GLY A 118 -19.64 -9.70 -6.79
N SER A 119 -19.81 -9.05 -5.62
CA SER A 119 -18.81 -8.26 -4.91
C SER A 119 -17.65 -9.11 -4.39
N HIS A 120 -16.59 -9.25 -5.18
CA HIS A 120 -15.24 -9.60 -4.71
C HIS A 120 -14.25 -8.56 -5.24
N HIS A 121 -13.70 -7.75 -4.34
CA HIS A 121 -12.71 -6.69 -4.62
C HIS A 121 -11.32 -7.27 -4.93
N GLY A 122 -11.23 -8.14 -5.94
CA GLY A 122 -10.00 -8.48 -6.63
C GLY A 122 -10.04 -7.82 -8.01
N TYR A 123 -9.03 -7.01 -8.34
CA TYR A 123 -8.93 -6.39 -9.66
C TYR A 123 -8.56 -7.43 -10.72
N THR A 124 -9.51 -8.24 -11.16
CA THR A 124 -9.42 -8.98 -12.43
C THR A 124 -10.05 -8.11 -13.52
N VAL A 125 -9.21 -7.45 -14.30
CA VAL A 125 -9.66 -6.67 -15.47
C VAL A 125 -9.85 -7.65 -16.62
N ASN A 126 -11.12 -7.92 -16.97
CA ASN A 126 -11.48 -8.61 -18.21
C ASN A 126 -10.92 -7.81 -19.39
N GLY A 127 -10.14 -8.48 -20.26
CA GLY A 127 -9.43 -7.92 -21.41
C GLY A 127 -10.32 -7.46 -22.57
N GLY A 128 -11.36 -6.68 -22.27
CA GLY A 128 -12.24 -6.05 -23.26
C GLY A 128 -12.02 -4.55 -23.30
N GLY A 129 -11.21 -4.08 -24.26
CA GLY A 129 -11.41 -2.77 -24.88
C GLY A 129 -11.22 -1.51 -24.02
N LEU A 130 -10.23 -1.45 -23.13
CA LEU A 130 -9.79 -0.18 -22.55
C LEU A 130 -8.62 0.35 -23.38
N GLY A 131 -8.87 1.35 -24.23
CA GLY A 131 -7.87 2.01 -25.06
C GLY A 131 -6.72 2.62 -24.25
N THR A 132 -5.69 3.10 -24.95
CA THR A 132 -4.50 3.76 -24.36
C THR A 132 -4.85 4.88 -23.37
N GLU A 133 -6.03 5.48 -23.49
CA GLU A 133 -6.58 6.52 -22.62
C GLU A 133 -6.78 6.10 -21.15
N TRP A 134 -6.95 4.80 -20.86
CA TRP A 134 -7.08 4.31 -19.48
C TRP A 134 -5.76 4.22 -18.72
N TRP A 135 -4.61 4.48 -19.34
CA TRP A 135 -3.31 4.38 -18.66
C TRP A 135 -2.73 5.74 -18.30
N GLU A 136 -3.17 6.79 -18.99
CA GLU A 136 -2.67 8.15 -18.86
C GLU A 136 -3.75 9.05 -18.28
N LEU A 137 -3.66 9.34 -16.98
CA LEU A 137 -4.52 10.33 -16.33
C LEU A 137 -3.87 11.71 -16.38
N SER A 138 -4.69 12.73 -16.59
CA SER A 138 -4.30 14.09 -16.23
C SER A 138 -4.10 14.21 -14.71
N ARG A 139 -3.32 15.21 -14.27
CA ARG A 139 -3.11 15.47 -12.83
C ARG A 139 -4.41 15.68 -12.08
N GLU A 140 -5.39 16.32 -12.71
CA GLU A 140 -6.70 16.58 -12.11
C GLU A 140 -7.49 15.27 -11.91
N GLU A 141 -7.44 14.35 -12.88
CA GLU A 141 -8.10 13.05 -12.75
C GLU A 141 -7.41 12.17 -11.70
N GLU A 142 -6.08 12.20 -11.62
CA GLU A 142 -5.38 11.51 -10.54
C GLU A 142 -5.80 12.04 -9.16
N ALA A 143 -5.89 13.37 -9.00
CA ALA A 143 -6.33 13.99 -7.76
C ALA A 143 -7.74 13.52 -7.38
N LYS A 144 -8.66 13.42 -8.35
CA LYS A 144 -10.03 12.92 -8.14
C LYS A 144 -10.03 11.46 -7.66
N GLU A 145 -9.20 10.60 -8.25
CA GLU A 145 -9.07 9.21 -7.82
C GLU A 145 -8.51 9.09 -6.39
N VAL A 146 -7.56 9.94 -6.03
CA VAL A 146 -7.01 9.99 -4.66
C VAL A 146 -8.04 10.48 -3.65
N VAL A 147 -8.83 11.50 -4.01
CA VAL A 147 -9.96 11.96 -3.19
C VAL A 147 -10.98 10.83 -3.01
N LEU A 148 -11.32 10.11 -4.07
CA LEU A 148 -12.22 8.96 -3.99
C LEU A 148 -11.67 7.87 -3.06
N PHE A 149 -10.37 7.57 -3.13
CA PHE A 149 -9.70 6.67 -2.20
C PHE A 149 -9.84 7.13 -0.74
N LEU A 150 -9.56 8.41 -0.46
CA LEU A 150 -9.66 8.99 0.89
C LEU A 150 -11.10 8.91 1.43
N ARG A 151 -12.10 9.22 0.59
CA ARG A 151 -13.53 9.10 0.95
C ARG A 151 -13.93 7.67 1.29
N ARG A 152 -13.48 6.69 0.49
CA ARG A 152 -13.75 5.26 0.76
C ARG A 152 -13.09 4.79 2.05
N PHE A 153 -11.83 5.17 2.26
CA PHE A 153 -11.13 4.89 3.50
C PHE A 153 -11.84 5.50 4.72
N ALA A 154 -12.27 6.77 4.61
CA ALA A 154 -13.00 7.44 5.67
C ALA A 154 -14.34 6.77 5.96
N ALA A 155 -15.11 6.40 4.92
CA ALA A 155 -16.37 5.69 5.08
C ALA A 155 -16.19 4.37 5.85
N GLU A 156 -15.16 3.58 5.53
CA GLU A 156 -14.84 2.35 6.26
C GLU A 156 -14.44 2.63 7.72
N VAL A 157 -13.57 3.63 7.97
CA VAL A 157 -13.12 3.97 9.31
C VAL A 157 -14.25 4.54 10.18
N PHE A 158 -15.10 5.38 9.60
CA PHE A 158 -16.17 6.08 10.31
C PHE A 158 -17.33 5.13 10.62
N THR A 159 -17.58 4.14 9.76
CA THR A 159 -18.57 3.08 10.04
C THR A 159 -18.02 2.02 10.99
N ALA A 160 -16.73 1.68 10.91
CA ALA A 160 -16.11 0.72 11.83
C ALA A 160 -16.07 1.20 13.28
N SER A 161 -16.16 2.51 13.53
CA SER A 161 -16.38 3.04 14.88
C SER A 161 -17.80 2.84 15.43
N ASP A 162 -18.76 2.48 14.57
CA ASP A 162 -20.16 2.25 14.94
C ASP A 162 -20.49 0.76 15.14
N GLU A 163 -19.75 -0.16 14.50
CA GLU A 163 -20.01 -1.61 14.61
C GLU A 163 -19.32 -2.29 15.81
N PRO A 164 -20.05 -3.09 16.62
CA PRO A 164 -19.44 -3.87 17.69
C PRO A 164 -18.66 -5.06 17.11
N ALA A 165 -17.41 -5.24 17.56
CA ALA A 165 -16.64 -6.46 17.29
C ALA A 165 -17.46 -7.69 17.76
N ALA A 166 -17.65 -8.65 16.85
CA ALA A 166 -18.44 -9.85 17.08
C ALA A 166 -18.08 -10.52 18.42
N GLY A 167 -19.07 -10.60 19.33
CA GLY A 167 -18.98 -11.35 20.58
C GLY A 167 -18.53 -10.60 21.85
N LYS A 168 -18.36 -9.27 21.85
CA LYS A 168 -18.07 -8.50 23.08
C LYS A 168 -19.25 -7.63 23.50
N GLN A 169 -19.74 -7.80 24.74
CA GLN A 169 -20.76 -6.93 25.35
C GLN A 169 -20.34 -5.46 25.29
N ARG A 170 -21.31 -4.58 25.01
CA ARG A 170 -21.18 -3.11 24.93
C ARG A 170 -20.34 -2.55 26.08
N ARG A 171 -19.08 -2.24 25.81
CA ARG A 171 -18.42 -1.13 26.49
C ARG A 171 -18.71 0.10 25.65
N ARG A 172 -19.72 0.89 26.05
CA ARG A 172 -20.17 2.12 25.37
C ARG A 172 -18.94 2.98 25.11
N VAL A 173 -18.42 2.99 23.88
CA VAL A 173 -17.28 3.82 23.50
C VAL A 173 -17.76 5.27 23.66
N ARG A 174 -17.00 6.09 24.38
CA ARG A 174 -17.34 7.52 24.50
C ARG A 174 -17.22 8.15 23.11
N PRO A 175 -18.14 9.02 22.67
CA PRO A 175 -18.10 9.65 21.35
C PRO A 175 -16.72 10.26 21.01
N GLU A 176 -16.12 10.96 21.98
CA GLU A 176 -14.77 11.53 21.87
C GLU A 176 -13.67 10.48 21.59
N ALA A 177 -13.81 9.25 22.09
CA ALA A 177 -12.86 8.18 21.81
C ALA A 177 -13.01 7.62 20.39
N ALA A 178 -14.23 7.64 19.83
CA ALA A 178 -14.48 7.28 18.44
C ALA A 178 -13.93 8.34 17.48
N GLU A 179 -14.17 9.62 17.73
CA GLU A 179 -13.64 10.72 16.91
C GLU A 179 -12.11 10.77 16.95
N ASN A 180 -11.49 10.55 18.12
CA ASN A 180 -10.04 10.45 18.22
C ASN A 180 -9.48 9.26 17.43
N PHE A 181 -10.18 8.12 17.41
CA PHE A 181 -9.80 6.97 16.60
C PHE A 181 -9.88 7.30 15.09
N GLN A 182 -10.99 7.88 14.64
CA GLN A 182 -11.20 8.31 13.26
C GLN A 182 -10.12 9.30 12.81
N LEU A 183 -9.87 10.33 13.63
CA LEU A 183 -8.83 11.33 13.41
C LEU A 183 -7.44 10.68 13.31
N GLY A 184 -7.12 9.77 14.22
CA GLY A 184 -5.86 9.04 14.22
C GLY A 184 -5.65 8.22 12.94
N LYS A 185 -6.69 7.56 12.44
CA LYS A 185 -6.64 6.78 11.20
C LYS A 185 -6.49 7.65 9.95
N LEU A 186 -7.22 8.78 9.89
CA LEU A 186 -7.04 9.75 8.81
C LEU A 186 -5.62 10.33 8.78
N LYS A 187 -5.09 10.71 9.94
CA LYS A 187 -3.70 11.18 10.06
C LYS A 187 -2.71 10.10 9.61
N GLN A 188 -2.97 8.83 9.93
CA GLN A 188 -2.13 7.72 9.52
C GLN A 188 -2.10 7.54 7.99
N VAL A 189 -3.25 7.59 7.30
CA VAL A 189 -3.26 7.47 5.83
C VAL A 189 -2.60 8.69 5.17
N CYS A 190 -2.91 9.90 5.65
CA CYS A 190 -2.33 11.15 5.14
C CYS A 190 -0.82 11.19 5.32
N LYS A 191 -0.29 10.67 6.43
CA LYS A 191 1.15 10.54 6.66
C LYS A 191 1.85 9.85 5.48
N TYR A 192 1.32 8.72 5.03
CA TYR A 192 1.94 7.96 3.95
C TYR A 192 1.76 8.66 2.60
N LEU A 193 0.55 9.13 2.31
CA LEU A 193 0.22 9.83 1.07
C LEU A 193 1.05 11.10 0.87
N PHE A 194 1.29 11.86 1.95
CA PHE A 194 1.99 13.14 1.87
C PHE A 194 3.51 12.95 1.89
N ALA A 195 4.00 11.92 2.57
CA ALA A 195 5.44 11.63 2.62
C ALA A 195 6.00 11.16 1.27
N SER A 196 5.19 10.54 0.42
CA SER A 196 5.54 10.14 -0.94
C SER A 196 5.33 11.24 -1.98
N ASN A 197 4.66 12.34 -1.62
CA ASN A 197 4.25 13.38 -2.55
C ASN A 197 4.92 14.71 -2.21
N GLN A 198 5.92 15.12 -3.00
CA GLN A 198 6.66 16.36 -2.77
C GLN A 198 5.75 17.60 -2.71
N SER A 199 4.68 17.60 -3.50
CA SER A 199 3.74 18.73 -3.57
C SER A 199 2.87 18.84 -2.31
N LEU A 200 2.67 17.73 -1.59
CA LEU A 200 1.91 17.69 -0.33
C LEU A 200 2.80 17.69 0.91
N ALA A 201 4.09 17.43 0.76
CA ALA A 201 5.04 17.27 1.87
C ALA A 201 5.06 18.47 2.84
N ALA A 202 4.90 19.70 2.33
CA ALA A 202 4.86 20.91 3.16
C ALA A 202 3.68 20.95 4.16
N HIS A 203 2.61 20.19 3.89
CA HIS A 203 1.39 20.17 4.72
C HIS A 203 1.39 19.07 5.77
N ILE A 204 2.39 18.18 5.78
CA ILE A 204 2.40 17.00 6.65
C ILE A 204 2.36 17.38 8.13
N THR A 205 3.14 18.38 8.56
CA THR A 205 3.17 18.82 9.96
C THR A 205 1.83 19.38 10.40
N ARG A 206 1.14 20.12 9.52
CA ARG A 206 -0.19 20.67 9.79
C ARG A 206 -1.20 19.54 10.01
N VAL A 207 -1.30 18.62 9.06
CA VAL A 207 -2.25 17.49 9.10
C VAL A 207 -1.97 16.56 10.29
N LEU A 208 -0.70 16.25 10.57
CA LEU A 208 -0.34 15.41 11.71
C LEU A 208 -0.45 16.15 13.05
N GLY A 209 -0.48 17.48 13.04
CA GLY A 209 -0.72 18.31 14.22
C GLY A 209 -2.19 18.45 14.61
N THR A 210 -3.13 18.24 13.68
CA THR A 210 -4.57 18.42 13.92
C THR A 210 -5.08 17.61 15.12
N THR A 211 -5.89 18.28 15.95
CA THR A 211 -6.57 17.75 17.13
C THR A 211 -8.08 17.97 17.01
N LEU A 212 -8.87 17.36 17.89
CA LEU A 212 -10.32 17.60 17.94
C LEU A 212 -10.69 19.03 18.39
N ALA A 213 -9.74 19.79 18.94
CA ALA A 213 -9.96 21.21 19.22
C ALA A 213 -9.95 22.06 17.94
N ASP A 214 -9.33 21.57 16.87
CA ASP A 214 -9.21 22.26 15.58
C ASP A 214 -10.39 21.94 14.64
N GLY A 215 -11.15 20.87 14.92
CA GLY A 215 -12.30 20.45 14.10
C GLY A 215 -12.67 18.98 14.25
N THR A 216 -13.49 18.48 13.33
CA THR A 216 -13.94 17.07 13.31
C THR A 216 -13.08 16.23 12.37
N PRO A 217 -13.11 14.88 12.49
CA PRO A 217 -12.48 14.00 11.51
C PRO A 217 -12.96 14.27 10.06
N GLN A 218 -14.24 14.57 9.87
CA GLN A 218 -14.79 14.95 8.58
C GLN A 218 -14.20 16.29 8.09
N GLY A 219 -14.06 17.29 8.97
CA GLY A 219 -13.42 18.55 8.61
C GLY A 219 -11.97 18.39 8.17
N LEU A 220 -11.21 17.49 8.81
CA LEU A 220 -9.85 17.15 8.35
C LEU A 220 -9.87 16.47 6.98
N LEU A 221 -10.84 15.58 6.72
CA LEU A 221 -10.99 14.94 5.41
C LEU A 221 -11.23 16.00 4.33
N ASP A 222 -12.19 16.89 4.53
CA ASP A 222 -12.53 17.97 3.58
C ASP A 222 -11.28 18.84 3.27
N ASP A 223 -10.54 19.23 4.31
CA ASP A 223 -9.27 19.95 4.21
C ASP A 223 -8.21 19.23 3.37
N VAL A 224 -8.10 17.91 3.54
CA VAL A 224 -7.14 17.08 2.82
C VAL A 224 -7.57 16.90 1.37
N GLU A 225 -8.87 16.72 1.11
CA GLU A 225 -9.40 16.66 -0.25
C GLU A 225 -9.10 17.94 -1.04
N ASP A 226 -9.32 19.10 -0.42
CA ASP A 226 -9.00 20.41 -1.01
C ASP A 226 -7.51 20.59 -1.27
N LEU A 227 -6.64 20.05 -0.40
CA LEU A 227 -5.20 20.05 -0.63
C LEU A 227 -4.82 19.16 -1.82
N VAL A 228 -5.35 17.93 -1.87
CA VAL A 228 -5.11 16.99 -2.97
C VAL A 228 -5.57 17.62 -4.29
N MET A 229 -6.78 18.12 -4.38
CA MET A 229 -7.31 18.72 -5.61
C MET A 229 -6.45 19.90 -6.12
N ARG A 230 -5.89 20.71 -5.22
CA ARG A 230 -5.09 21.90 -5.59
C ARG A 230 -3.62 21.61 -5.86
N GLN A 231 -3.05 20.63 -5.17
CA GLN A 231 -1.60 20.45 -5.10
C GLN A 231 -1.14 19.05 -5.47
N TRP A 232 -2.01 18.17 -5.95
CA TRP A 232 -1.58 16.82 -6.34
C TRP A 232 -0.49 16.87 -7.40
N GLY A 233 0.65 16.26 -7.07
CA GLY A 233 1.68 15.84 -8.01
C GLY A 233 1.82 14.33 -8.00
N VAL A 234 2.29 13.75 -9.10
CA VAL A 234 2.63 12.33 -9.17
C VAL A 234 3.71 12.02 -8.12
N PRO A 235 3.49 11.09 -7.18
CA PRO A 235 4.53 10.61 -6.28
C PRO A 235 5.76 10.10 -7.03
N GLU A 236 6.96 10.51 -6.60
CA GLU A 236 8.22 9.93 -7.04
C GLU A 236 8.59 8.70 -6.18
N ASP A 237 9.74 8.06 -6.45
CA ASP A 237 10.21 6.88 -5.71
C ASP A 237 10.17 7.09 -4.19
N VAL A 238 9.48 6.18 -3.50
CA VAL A 238 9.18 6.33 -2.08
C VAL A 238 10.16 5.53 -1.22
N LEU A 239 10.87 6.24 -0.33
CA LEU A 239 11.72 5.62 0.68
C LEU A 239 10.88 5.03 1.83
N VAL A 240 10.86 3.70 1.92
CA VAL A 240 9.98 2.97 2.85
C VAL A 240 10.49 2.92 4.30
N ASP A 241 11.74 3.35 4.55
CA ASP A 241 12.44 3.09 5.83
C ASP A 241 12.78 4.35 6.66
N ALA A 242 12.84 5.54 6.06
CA ALA A 242 13.24 6.76 6.78
C ALA A 242 12.22 7.23 7.83
N PHE A 243 10.94 6.88 7.67
CA PHE A 243 9.85 7.41 8.51
C PHE A 243 9.35 6.45 9.60
N SER A 244 9.64 5.15 9.51
CA SER A 244 9.28 4.20 10.59
C SER A 244 10.12 4.44 11.85
N MET A 245 11.39 4.86 11.69
CA MET A 245 12.28 5.11 12.83
C MET A 245 11.93 6.38 13.63
N ARG A 246 11.24 7.36 13.04
CA ARG A 246 10.78 8.57 13.75
C ARG A 246 9.48 8.40 14.49
N THR A 247 8.82 7.25 14.36
CA THR A 247 7.53 6.97 15.02
C THR A 247 7.72 6.01 16.20
N SER A 248 8.79 6.18 16.99
CA SER A 248 8.65 5.85 18.41
C SER A 248 7.63 6.84 18.96
N TYR A 249 6.48 6.35 19.41
CA TYR A 249 5.54 7.10 20.22
C TYR A 249 6.31 7.80 21.34
N ALA A 250 6.60 9.09 21.14
CA ALA A 250 7.21 9.92 22.15
C ALA A 250 6.07 10.37 23.05
N ASP A 251 5.72 9.52 24.01
CA ASP A 251 5.12 9.91 25.29
C ASP A 251 5.30 8.76 26.27
N GLY A 252 6.21 8.94 27.25
CA GLY A 252 6.25 8.07 28.43
C GLY A 252 7.60 7.69 29.04
N VAL A 253 8.75 8.26 28.63
CA VAL A 253 10.02 7.99 29.33
C VAL A 253 10.58 9.28 29.92
N ALA A 254 10.79 9.26 31.24
CA ALA A 254 11.24 10.38 32.05
C ALA A 254 12.59 10.94 31.57
N GLU A 255 12.73 12.26 31.66
CA GLU A 255 13.86 13.08 31.20
C GLU A 255 15.25 12.70 31.76
N GLU A 256 15.33 11.83 32.78
CA GLU A 256 16.62 11.42 33.37
C GLU A 256 17.37 10.33 32.58
N GLU A 257 16.70 9.57 31.71
CA GLU A 257 17.39 8.54 30.88
C GLU A 257 18.06 9.11 29.62
N LYS A 258 17.78 10.38 29.27
CA LYS A 258 18.31 11.04 28.06
C LYS A 258 19.79 11.40 28.14
N ARG A 259 20.39 11.48 29.33
CA ARG A 259 21.82 11.82 29.50
C ARG A 259 22.78 10.64 29.44
N GLY A 260 22.30 9.40 29.47
CA GLY A 260 23.15 8.20 29.60
C GLY A 260 23.55 7.50 28.30
N ARG A 261 22.95 7.83 27.14
CA ARG A 261 23.22 7.17 25.85
C ARG A 261 23.88 8.07 24.80
N LEU A 262 24.53 9.14 25.23
CA LEU A 262 25.39 9.96 24.38
C LEU A 262 26.84 9.48 24.46
N ALA A 263 27.08 8.18 24.27
CA ALA A 263 28.43 7.68 24.06
C ALA A 263 28.39 6.35 23.31
N THR A 264 29.10 6.35 22.19
CA THR A 264 29.55 5.20 21.38
C THR A 264 28.64 4.70 20.25
N ARG A 265 29.24 4.85 19.04
CA ARG A 265 29.05 4.15 17.77
C ARG A 265 27.88 4.57 16.88
N GLY A 266 28.22 5.42 15.92
CA GLY A 266 27.43 5.65 14.72
C GLY A 266 27.56 4.51 13.70
N VAL A 267 26.50 4.36 12.90
CA VAL A 267 26.49 3.86 11.52
C VAL A 267 25.32 4.55 10.79
N GLY A 268 25.61 5.17 9.65
CA GLY A 268 24.68 5.28 8.51
C GLY A 268 23.56 6.31 8.54
N LYS A 269 23.93 7.60 8.39
CA LYS A 269 23.09 8.62 7.75
C LYS A 269 23.28 8.51 6.23
N ASP A 270 22.40 7.81 5.53
CA ASP A 270 22.45 7.82 4.06
C ASP A 270 21.09 8.21 3.49
N ILE A 271 20.96 9.51 3.21
CA ILE A 271 20.08 9.99 2.15
C ILE A 271 20.80 9.60 0.85
N VAL A 272 20.44 8.46 0.27
CA VAL A 272 20.80 8.17 -1.12
C VAL A 272 19.68 8.75 -1.98
N ARG A 273 19.94 9.90 -2.60
CA ARG A 273 19.29 10.23 -3.87
C ARG A 273 19.80 9.21 -4.89
N LEU A 274 18.91 8.50 -5.56
CA LEU A 274 19.24 7.84 -6.82
C LEU A 274 19.34 8.90 -7.91
#